data_AF-A0A7S3LFT4-F1
#
_entry.id   AF-A0A7S3LFT4-F1
#
_cell.length_a   1.000
_cell.length_b   1.000
_cell.length_c   1.000
_cell.angle_alpha   90.00
_cell.angle_beta   90.00
_cell.angle_gamma   90.00
#
_symmetry.space_group_name_H-M   'P 1'
#
loop_
_entity.id
_entity.type
_entity.pdbx_description
1 polymer ?
#
loop_
_entity_poly.entity_id
_entity_poly.type
_entity_poly.pdbx_seq_one_letter_code
_entity_poly.pdbx_strand_id
1 'polypeptide(L)'
;GTPLGERETEVIPCPFVQVPLNVMEDRLIGSADLEESVKTGKTVFSPGLLAKAHRGVLYVDDINLLDEETANILLNVVTEGYVTVEREGMSLRYPCRPLLISTFNPDEGELRDHLLDRIAIALSADAQKLDLQQRVDAVESVLDFASSGAQKTEKAEQTLRDAIDNEEDLKTAIVFAREYIKDLKLAP
;
A
#
# COMPACT_ATOMS: atom_id res chain seq x y z
N GLY A 1 17.50 8.18 23.92
CA GLY A 1 16.76 9.02 22.97
C GLY A 1 15.33 9.19 23.47
N THR A 2 14.66 10.28 23.11
CA THR A 2 13.28 10.60 23.54
C THR A 2 12.31 9.48 23.13
N PRO A 3 11.43 9.00 24.03
CA PRO A 3 10.39 8.01 23.71
C PRO A 3 9.52 8.46 22.53
N LEU A 4 9.08 7.52 21.69
CA LEU A 4 8.26 7.82 20.51
C LEU A 4 6.99 8.61 20.84
N GLY A 5 6.38 8.38 22.00
CA GLY A 5 5.14 9.07 22.43
C GLY A 5 5.31 10.53 22.86
N GLU A 6 6.55 10.97 23.09
CA GLU A 6 6.88 12.35 23.49
C GLU A 6 7.44 13.17 22.31
N ARG A 7 7.51 12.58 21.12
CA ARG A 7 7.98 13.27 19.92
C ARG A 7 6.83 14.00 19.26
N GLU A 8 7.07 15.23 18.82
CA GLU A 8 6.15 15.93 17.93
C GLU A 8 5.96 15.09 16.66
N THR A 9 4.70 14.89 16.29
CA THR A 9 4.29 14.16 15.09
C THR A 9 3.53 15.08 14.16
N GLU A 10 3.80 14.98 12.87
CA GLU A 10 3.02 15.65 11.83
C GLU A 10 2.30 14.62 10.95
N VAL A 11 1.19 15.06 10.36
CA VAL A 11 0.49 14.31 9.32
C VAL A 11 1.23 14.54 8.01
N ILE A 12 1.72 13.46 7.42
CA ILE A 12 2.37 13.48 6.11
C ILE A 12 1.44 12.89 5.05
N PRO A 13 1.61 13.27 3.76
CA PRO A 13 0.98 12.56 2.66
C PRO A 13 1.31 11.06 2.73
N CYS A 14 0.30 10.21 2.56
CA CYS A 14 0.45 8.77 2.58
C CYS A 14 1.09 8.30 1.27
N PRO A 15 2.32 7.76 1.25
CA PRO A 15 2.91 7.27 0.02
C PRO A 15 2.13 6.04 -0.46
N PHE A 16 1.78 6.02 -1.74
CA PHE A 16 1.15 4.87 -2.38
C PHE A 16 2.14 4.27 -3.37
N VAL A 17 2.59 3.04 -3.10
CA VAL A 17 3.62 2.36 -3.90
C VAL A 17 3.06 1.07 -4.46
N GLN A 18 2.97 0.98 -5.78
CA GLN A 18 2.62 -0.25 -6.47
C GLN A 18 3.85 -1.12 -6.71
N VAL A 19 3.74 -2.41 -6.41
CA VAL A 19 4.76 -3.42 -6.67
C VAL A 19 4.46 -4.09 -8.02
N PRO A 20 5.36 -3.99 -9.00
CA PRO A 20 5.24 -4.73 -10.25
C PRO A 20 5.40 -6.24 -10.02
N LEU A 21 4.69 -7.06 -10.80
CA LEU A 21 4.74 -8.53 -10.68
C LEU A 21 6.16 -9.10 -10.83
N ASN A 22 6.93 -8.58 -11.79
CA ASN A 22 8.30 -9.03 -12.09
C ASN A 22 9.35 -8.12 -11.46
N VAL A 23 9.12 -7.63 -10.24
CA VAL A 23 10.09 -6.80 -9.55
C VAL A 23 11.29 -7.64 -9.11
N MET A 24 12.49 -7.14 -9.36
CA MET A 24 13.70 -7.78 -8.81
C MET A 24 13.85 -7.41 -7.34
N GLU A 25 14.42 -8.33 -6.55
CA GLU A 25 14.72 -8.14 -5.13
C GLU A 25 15.39 -6.78 -4.86
N ASP A 26 16.48 -6.47 -5.58
CA ASP A 26 17.24 -5.21 -5.44
C ASP A 26 16.38 -3.95 -5.62
N ARG A 27 15.37 -4.00 -6.50
CA ARG A 27 14.45 -2.88 -6.70
C ARG A 27 13.41 -2.80 -5.57
N LEU A 28 13.08 -3.92 -4.94
CA LEU A 28 12.14 -4.00 -3.83
C LEU A 28 12.78 -3.52 -2.51
N ILE A 29 13.91 -4.12 -2.12
CA ILE A 29 14.60 -3.83 -0.85
C ILE A 29 15.59 -2.66 -0.96
N GLY A 30 16.12 -2.39 -2.15
CA GLY A 30 17.17 -1.41 -2.41
C GLY A 30 18.55 -2.08 -2.60
N SER A 31 19.44 -1.39 -3.30
CA SER A 31 20.78 -1.90 -3.65
C SER A 31 21.83 -0.80 -3.51
N ALA A 32 23.10 -1.09 -3.81
CA ALA A 32 24.13 -0.07 -3.91
C ALA A 32 24.00 0.73 -5.22
N ASP A 33 24.08 2.06 -5.13
CA ASP A 33 24.23 2.91 -6.31
C ASP A 33 25.68 2.88 -6.78
N LEU A 34 25.97 2.05 -7.79
CA LEU A 34 27.32 1.91 -8.31
C LEU A 34 27.87 3.22 -8.90
N GLU A 35 27.03 4.00 -9.59
CA GLU A 35 27.48 5.25 -10.23
C GLU A 35 27.89 6.28 -9.19
N GLU A 36 27.06 6.48 -8.16
CA GLU A 36 27.36 7.40 -7.07
C GLU A 36 28.51 6.88 -6.20
N SER A 37 28.60 5.56 -6.02
CA SER A 37 29.69 4.96 -5.24
C SER A 37 31.05 5.14 -5.90
N VAL A 38 31.13 5.01 -7.22
CA VAL A 38 32.37 5.26 -7.99
C VAL A 38 32.75 6.75 -7.94
N LYS A 39 31.77 7.66 -8.00
CA LYS A 39 32.03 9.12 -7.92
C LYS A 39 32.50 9.57 -6.54
N THR A 40 31.94 8.98 -5.48
CA THR A 40 32.18 9.39 -4.09
C THR A 40 33.26 8.57 -3.39
N GLY A 41 33.63 7.41 -3.95
CA GLY A 41 34.56 6.44 -3.35
C GLY A 41 33.99 5.73 -2.12
N LYS A 42 32.66 5.80 -1.89
CA LYS A 42 31.96 5.19 -0.75
C LYS A 42 30.75 4.44 -1.24
N THR A 43 30.39 3.32 -0.62
CA THR A 43 29.17 2.60 -0.99
C THR A 43 27.94 3.44 -0.62
N VAL A 44 27.15 3.84 -1.62
CA VAL A 44 25.92 4.62 -1.46
C VAL A 44 24.71 3.72 -1.60
N PHE A 45 23.73 3.85 -0.68
CA PHE A 45 22.49 3.09 -0.73
C PHE A 45 21.48 3.73 -1.66
N SER A 46 20.90 2.94 -2.56
CA SER A 46 19.76 3.29 -3.40
C SER A 46 18.47 2.69 -2.82
N PRO A 47 17.53 3.51 -2.31
CA PRO A 47 16.30 3.01 -1.68
C PRO A 47 15.36 2.28 -2.65
N GLY A 48 14.93 1.09 -2.27
CA GLY A 48 13.93 0.29 -3.00
C GLY A 48 12.49 0.77 -2.81
N LEU A 49 11.55 0.02 -3.39
CA LEU A 49 10.11 0.29 -3.25
C LEU A 49 9.63 0.27 -1.79
N LEU A 50 10.16 -0.65 -0.98
CA LEU A 50 9.78 -0.78 0.43
C LEU A 50 10.16 0.46 1.24
N ALA A 51 11.34 1.02 1.01
CA ALA A 51 11.76 2.27 1.65
C ALA A 51 10.79 3.43 1.32
N LYS A 52 10.30 3.48 0.08
CA LYS A 52 9.33 4.49 -0.38
C LYS A 52 7.93 4.28 0.19
N ALA A 53 7.57 3.03 0.51
CA ALA A 53 6.26 2.67 1.06
C ALA A 53 6.15 2.83 2.58
N HIS A 54 7.26 3.09 3.29
CA HIS A 54 7.24 3.22 4.75
C HIS A 54 6.23 4.29 5.21
N ARG A 55 5.35 3.92 6.15
CA ARG A 55 4.23 4.75 6.66
C ARG A 55 3.15 5.07 5.63
N GLY A 56 3.07 4.31 4.54
CA GLY A 56 2.00 4.44 3.55
C GLY A 56 1.35 3.12 3.17
N VAL A 57 1.01 2.99 1.89
CA VAL A 57 0.34 1.83 1.30
C VAL A 57 1.29 1.17 0.30
N LEU A 58 1.40 -0.14 0.41
CA LEU A 58 2.07 -1.01 -0.55
C LEU A 58 1.00 -1.82 -1.28
N TYR A 59 0.80 -1.55 -2.56
CA TYR A 59 -0.21 -2.19 -3.39
C TYR A 59 0.42 -3.27 -4.27
N VAL A 60 -0.16 -4.46 -4.25
CA VAL A 60 0.23 -5.59 -5.11
C VAL A 60 -1.00 -6.04 -5.89
N ASP A 61 -0.92 -6.03 -7.21
CA ASP A 61 -1.96 -6.64 -8.03
C ASP A 61 -1.71 -8.14 -8.11
N ASP A 62 -2.76 -8.95 -7.94
CA ASP A 62 -2.76 -10.41 -8.04
C ASP A 62 -1.57 -11.08 -7.35
N ILE A 63 -1.57 -11.10 -6.01
CA ILE A 63 -0.46 -11.64 -5.21
C ILE A 63 -0.09 -13.09 -5.55
N ASN A 64 -1.03 -13.87 -6.09
CA ASN A 64 -0.78 -15.23 -6.57
C ASN A 64 0.21 -15.29 -7.76
N LEU A 65 0.38 -14.19 -8.50
CA LEU A 65 1.31 -14.09 -9.62
C LEU A 65 2.72 -13.66 -9.22
N LEU A 66 2.92 -13.21 -7.98
CA LEU A 66 4.26 -12.89 -7.50
C LEU A 66 5.11 -14.16 -7.38
N ASP A 67 6.40 -14.01 -7.65
CA ASP A 67 7.36 -15.06 -7.33
C ASP A 67 7.45 -15.28 -5.81
N GLU A 68 7.88 -16.49 -5.44
CA GLU A 68 7.92 -16.92 -4.04
C GLU A 68 8.82 -16.06 -3.16
N GLU A 69 9.95 -15.60 -3.71
CA GLU A 69 10.94 -14.83 -2.98
C GLU A 69 10.40 -13.44 -2.68
N THR A 70 9.84 -12.75 -3.69
CA THR A 70 9.21 -11.44 -3.54
C THR A 70 8.05 -11.48 -2.55
N ALA A 71 7.13 -12.45 -2.69
CA ALA A 71 5.98 -12.58 -1.78
C ALA A 71 6.42 -12.78 -0.32
N ASN A 72 7.43 -13.62 -0.09
CA ASN A 72 7.99 -13.86 1.23
C ASN A 72 8.64 -12.61 1.83
N ILE A 73 9.43 -11.87 1.04
CA ILE A 73 10.03 -10.61 1.50
C ILE A 73 8.94 -9.62 1.92
N LEU A 74 7.91 -9.43 1.10
CA LEU A 74 6.81 -8.51 1.39
C LEU A 74 6.12 -8.85 2.71
N LEU A 75 5.75 -10.11 2.91
CA LEU A 75 5.05 -10.55 4.12
C LEU A 75 5.95 -10.49 5.36
N ASN A 76 7.23 -10.82 5.24
CA ASN A 76 8.19 -10.68 6.33
C ASN A 76 8.33 -9.21 6.75
N VAL A 77 8.43 -8.29 5.78
CA VAL A 77 8.58 -6.87 6.07
C VAL A 77 7.34 -6.28 6.73
N VAL A 78 6.14 -6.67 6.29
CA VAL A 78 4.88 -6.26 6.93
C VAL A 78 4.78 -6.79 8.36
N THR A 79 5.30 -7.99 8.62
CA THR A 79 5.27 -8.63 9.95
C THR A 79 6.32 -8.03 10.89
N GLU A 80 7.57 -7.92 10.45
CA GLU A 80 8.70 -7.48 11.28
C GLU A 80 8.76 -5.95 11.42
N GLY A 81 8.31 -5.23 10.40
CA GLY A 81 8.33 -3.77 10.35
C GLY A 81 9.70 -3.17 9.99
N TYR A 82 10.64 -3.98 9.50
CA TYR A 82 11.97 -3.57 9.07
C TYR A 82 12.40 -4.31 7.82
N VAL A 83 13.25 -3.68 7.02
CA VAL A 83 13.99 -4.32 5.92
C VAL A 83 15.46 -4.37 6.31
N THR A 84 16.08 -5.52 6.10
CA THR A 84 17.51 -5.74 6.31
C THR A 84 18.15 -6.01 4.95
N VAL A 85 19.20 -5.25 4.62
CA VAL A 85 19.97 -5.41 3.37
C VAL A 85 21.40 -5.77 3.73
N GLU A 86 21.81 -6.99 3.38
CA GLU A 86 23.14 -7.55 3.66
C GLU A 86 23.80 -8.03 2.36
N ARG A 87 24.04 -7.11 1.43
CA ARG A 87 24.62 -7.38 0.11
C ARG A 87 25.58 -6.28 -0.33
N GLU A 88 26.43 -6.59 -1.31
CA GLU A 88 27.30 -5.58 -1.97
C GLU A 88 28.23 -4.83 -1.00
N GLY A 89 28.65 -5.49 0.08
CA GLY A 89 29.47 -4.90 1.14
C GLY A 89 28.70 -3.93 2.06
N MET A 90 27.37 -3.88 1.93
CA MET A 90 26.47 -3.11 2.78
C MET A 90 25.82 -4.02 3.81
N SER A 91 25.69 -3.52 5.03
CA SER A 91 24.84 -4.08 6.07
C SER A 91 24.07 -2.92 6.67
N LEU A 92 22.79 -2.82 6.31
CA LEU A 92 21.91 -1.76 6.77
C LEU A 92 20.53 -2.31 7.09
N ARG A 93 19.85 -1.64 8.01
CA ARG A 93 18.48 -1.96 8.39
C ARG A 93 17.68 -0.68 8.49
N TYR A 94 16.52 -0.64 7.85
CA TYR A 94 15.62 0.52 7.89
C TYR A 94 14.19 0.11 8.25
N PRO A 95 13.42 0.98 8.93
CA PRO A 95 12.03 0.68 9.27
C PRO A 95 11.17 0.73 8.00
N CYS A 96 10.25 -0.22 7.88
CA CYS A 96 9.27 -0.29 6.79
C CYS A 96 7.97 -0.86 7.37
N ARG A 97 6.92 -0.03 7.45
CA ARG A 97 5.63 -0.39 8.05
C ARG A 97 4.49 0.12 7.17
N PRO A 98 4.36 -0.41 5.95
CA PRO A 98 3.25 -0.07 5.07
C PRO A 98 2.00 -0.86 5.46
N LEU A 99 0.84 -0.35 5.05
CA LEU A 99 -0.36 -1.16 4.89
C LEU A 99 -0.24 -1.91 3.56
N LEU A 100 -0.16 -3.24 3.60
CA LEU A 100 -0.21 -4.07 2.40
C LEU A 100 -1.66 -4.23 1.95
N ILE A 101 -1.95 -3.83 0.72
CA ILE A 101 -3.22 -4.08 0.04
C ILE A 101 -2.89 -4.93 -1.18
N SER A 102 -3.63 -6.02 -1.36
CA SER A 102 -3.47 -6.84 -2.54
C SER A 102 -4.78 -7.41 -3.04
N THR A 103 -4.85 -7.58 -4.36
CA THR A 103 -5.91 -8.31 -5.05
C THR A 103 -5.51 -9.77 -5.22
N PHE A 104 -6.51 -10.62 -5.37
CA PHE A 104 -6.35 -12.05 -5.62
C PHE A 104 -7.46 -12.49 -6.56
N ASN A 105 -7.06 -13.03 -7.71
CA ASN A 105 -7.96 -13.64 -8.67
C ASN A 105 -7.87 -15.17 -8.61
N PRO A 106 -8.88 -15.89 -8.10
CA PRO A 106 -8.85 -17.36 -8.01
C PRO A 106 -8.84 -18.04 -9.39
N ASP A 107 -9.27 -17.36 -10.45
CA ASP A 107 -9.21 -17.89 -11.82
C ASP A 107 -7.79 -17.92 -12.39
N GLU A 108 -6.87 -17.10 -11.84
CA GLU A 108 -5.48 -16.99 -12.29
C GLU A 108 -4.50 -17.86 -11.49
N GLY A 109 -4.98 -18.56 -10.47
CA GLY A 109 -4.21 -19.55 -9.72
C GLY A 109 -4.63 -19.66 -8.27
N GLU A 110 -4.18 -20.72 -7.62
CA GLU A 110 -4.39 -20.89 -6.19
C GLU A 110 -3.42 -20.02 -5.39
N LEU A 111 -3.92 -19.42 -4.32
CA LEU A 111 -3.08 -18.74 -3.35
C LEU A 111 -2.41 -19.78 -2.45
N ARG A 112 -1.11 -19.62 -2.20
CA ARG A 112 -0.34 -20.55 -1.37
C ARG A 112 -0.75 -20.42 0.10
N ASP A 113 -0.87 -21.54 0.81
CA ASP A 113 -1.33 -21.59 2.21
C ASP A 113 -0.55 -20.65 3.16
N HIS A 114 0.78 -20.57 3.01
CA HIS A 114 1.61 -19.72 3.87
C HIS A 114 1.36 -18.21 3.68
N LEU A 115 0.81 -17.80 2.53
CA LEU A 115 0.39 -16.42 2.29
C LEU A 115 -0.93 -16.17 3.01
N LEU A 116 -1.89 -17.09 2.90
CA LEU A 116 -3.19 -17.02 3.57
C LEU A 116 -3.04 -16.88 5.09
N ASP A 117 -2.15 -17.66 5.70
CA ASP A 117 -1.90 -17.63 7.15
C ASP A 117 -1.45 -16.25 7.67
N ARG A 118 -0.93 -15.39 6.79
CA ARG A 118 -0.39 -14.08 7.13
C ARG A 118 -1.29 -12.91 6.73
N ILE A 119 -2.44 -13.19 6.12
CA ILE A 119 -3.42 -12.17 5.75
C ILE A 119 -4.38 -11.96 6.92
N ALA A 120 -4.40 -10.74 7.45
CA ALA A 120 -5.26 -10.40 8.58
C ALA A 120 -6.74 -10.24 8.18
N ILE A 121 -7.02 -9.74 6.97
CA ILE A 121 -8.36 -9.41 6.49
C ILE A 121 -8.46 -9.82 5.02
N ALA A 122 -9.44 -10.66 4.71
CA ALA A 122 -9.84 -10.98 3.34
C ALA A 122 -11.24 -10.41 3.09
N LEU A 123 -11.39 -9.64 2.01
CA LEU A 123 -12.66 -9.07 1.59
C LEU A 123 -12.98 -9.60 0.20
N SER A 124 -14.21 -10.08 -0.01
CA SER A 124 -14.69 -10.37 -1.36
C SER A 124 -14.96 -9.04 -2.07
N ALA A 125 -14.37 -8.88 -3.25
CA ALA A 125 -14.65 -7.81 -4.18
C ALA A 125 -15.65 -8.25 -5.27
N ASP A 126 -16.40 -9.33 -5.04
CA ASP A 126 -17.40 -9.83 -5.98
C ASP A 126 -18.51 -8.80 -6.15
N ALA A 127 -18.39 -7.95 -7.17
CA ALA A 127 -19.48 -7.11 -7.60
C ALA A 127 -20.60 -8.02 -8.14
N GLN A 128 -21.85 -7.70 -7.82
CA GLN A 128 -22.97 -8.31 -8.53
C GLN A 128 -22.75 -8.13 -10.03
N LYS A 129 -22.93 -9.22 -10.80
CA LYS A 129 -22.79 -9.17 -12.26
C LYS A 129 -23.67 -8.05 -12.80
N LEU A 130 -23.02 -7.01 -13.32
CA LEU A 130 -23.70 -5.88 -13.94
C LEU A 130 -24.47 -6.39 -15.17
N ASP A 131 -25.73 -5.97 -15.29
CA ASP A 131 -26.48 -6.18 -16.52
C ASP A 131 -25.89 -5.35 -17.69
N LEU A 132 -26.35 -5.60 -18.92
CA LEU A 132 -25.81 -4.91 -20.10
C LEU A 132 -25.93 -3.38 -19.98
N GLN A 133 -27.05 -2.88 -19.45
CA GLN A 133 -27.30 -1.45 -19.32
C GLN A 133 -26.36 -0.84 -18.29
N GLN A 134 -26.23 -1.47 -17.12
CA GLN A 134 -25.32 -1.06 -16.07
C GLN A 134 -23.85 -1.05 -16.52
N ARG A 135 -23.44 -1.99 -17.38
CA ARG A 135 -22.09 -2.00 -17.97
C ARG A 135 -21.88 -0.81 -18.90
N VAL A 136 -22.86 -0.48 -19.74
CA VAL A 136 -22.80 0.70 -20.61
C VAL A 136 -22.74 1.97 -19.77
N ASP A 137 -23.62 2.11 -18.79
CA ASP A 137 -23.68 3.28 -17.91
C ASP A 137 -22.36 3.48 -17.15
N ALA A 138 -21.72 2.39 -16.67
CA ALA A 138 -20.42 2.45 -16.01
C ALA A 138 -19.31 2.95 -16.94
N VAL A 139 -19.25 2.44 -18.19
CA VAL A 139 -18.25 2.88 -19.18
C VAL A 139 -18.45 4.34 -19.55
N GLU A 140 -19.69 4.76 -19.82
CA GLU A 140 -20.01 6.15 -20.14
C GLU A 140 -19.65 7.09 -18.98
N SER A 141 -19.93 6.70 -17.74
CA SER A 141 -19.56 7.47 -16.55
C SER A 141 -18.05 7.71 -16.46
N VAL A 142 -17.23 6.69 -16.76
CA VAL A 142 -15.76 6.81 -16.80
C VAL A 142 -15.30 7.75 -17.92
N LEU A 143 -15.88 7.65 -19.11
CA LEU A 143 -15.53 8.50 -20.25
C LEU A 143 -15.91 9.97 -20.02
N ASP A 144 -17.08 10.22 -19.45
CA ASP A 144 -17.57 11.56 -19.15
C ASP A 144 -16.72 12.21 -18.05
N PHE A 145 -16.37 11.45 -17.00
CA PHE A 145 -15.47 11.92 -15.96
C PHE A 145 -14.07 12.22 -16.50
N ALA A 146 -13.52 11.35 -17.34
CA ALA A 146 -12.19 11.57 -17.93
C ALA A 146 -12.13 12.79 -18.86
N SER A 147 -13.24 13.10 -19.56
CA SER A 147 -13.29 14.19 -20.54
C SER A 147 -13.65 15.55 -19.93
N SER A 148 -14.55 15.57 -18.95
CA SER A 148 -15.14 16.80 -18.40
C SER A 148 -14.94 16.99 -16.90
N GLY A 149 -14.48 15.95 -16.20
CA GLY A 149 -14.42 15.92 -14.73
C GLY A 149 -15.79 15.78 -14.07
N ALA A 150 -16.87 15.65 -14.84
CA ALA A 150 -18.24 15.54 -14.36
C ALA A 150 -18.84 14.17 -14.72
N GLN A 151 -19.77 13.72 -13.88
CA GLN A 151 -20.55 12.52 -14.10
C GLN A 151 -21.76 12.80 -15.00
N LYS A 152 -22.20 11.78 -15.75
CA LYS A 152 -23.29 11.88 -16.74
C LYS A 152 -24.64 12.31 -16.16
N THR A 153 -24.89 12.00 -14.89
CA THR A 153 -26.21 12.21 -14.25
C THR A 153 -26.07 13.02 -12.96
N GLU A 154 -27.09 13.86 -12.68
CA GLU A 154 -27.16 14.62 -11.41
C GLU A 154 -27.10 13.70 -10.19
N LYS A 155 -27.67 12.49 -10.29
CA LYS A 155 -27.62 11.50 -9.22
C LYS A 155 -26.20 10.98 -8.99
N ALA A 156 -25.44 10.70 -10.05
CA ALA A 156 -24.04 10.27 -9.94
C ALA A 156 -23.14 11.40 -9.40
N GLU A 157 -23.36 12.63 -9.85
CA GLU A 157 -22.72 13.84 -9.29
C GLU A 157 -23.00 13.99 -7.79
N GLN A 158 -24.28 13.86 -7.38
CA GLN A 158 -24.64 13.92 -5.97
C GLN A 158 -24.01 12.78 -5.18
N THR A 159 -24.00 11.57 -5.73
CA THR A 159 -23.38 10.40 -5.07
C THR A 159 -21.86 10.59 -4.91
N LEU A 160 -21.19 11.19 -5.90
CA LEU A 160 -19.78 11.54 -5.82
C LEU A 160 -19.52 12.60 -4.74
N ARG A 161 -20.35 13.65 -4.67
CA ARG A 161 -20.26 14.66 -3.60
C ARG A 161 -20.46 14.04 -2.23
N ASP A 162 -21.51 13.24 -2.06
CA ASP A 162 -21.78 12.53 -0.81
C ASP A 162 -20.61 11.61 -0.43
N ALA A 163 -19.96 10.97 -1.41
CA ALA A 163 -18.78 10.13 -1.17
C ALA A 163 -17.55 10.96 -0.72
N ILE A 164 -17.34 12.14 -1.32
CA ILE A 164 -16.27 13.08 -0.94
C ILE A 164 -16.51 13.60 0.49
N ASP A 165 -17.74 14.02 0.80
CA ASP A 165 -18.10 14.51 2.14
C ASP A 165 -17.90 13.41 3.18
N ASN A 166 -18.36 12.19 2.88
CA ASN A 166 -18.11 11.02 3.74
C ASN A 166 -16.61 10.72 3.90
N GLU A 167 -15.79 10.94 2.88
CA GLU A 167 -14.33 10.76 2.98
C GLU A 167 -13.72 11.74 3.98
N GLU A 168 -14.14 13.01 3.98
CA GLU A 168 -13.69 14.01 4.96
C GLU A 168 -14.10 13.64 6.38
N ASP A 169 -15.34 13.18 6.57
CA ASP A 169 -15.85 12.71 7.85
C ASP A 169 -15.05 11.50 8.36
N LEU A 170 -14.78 10.52 7.48
CA LEU A 170 -13.99 9.33 7.82
C LEU A 170 -12.55 9.69 8.17
N LYS A 171 -11.91 10.59 7.41
CA LYS A 171 -10.56 11.09 7.72
C LYS A 171 -10.54 11.71 9.11
N THR A 172 -11.53 12.55 9.41
CA THR A 172 -11.67 13.21 10.71
C THR A 172 -11.87 12.20 11.83
N ALA A 173 -12.74 11.20 11.62
CA ALA A 173 -12.97 10.11 12.58
C ALA A 173 -11.70 9.30 12.85
N ILE A 174 -10.89 8.99 11.83
CA ILE A 174 -9.61 8.29 12.00
C ILE A 174 -8.63 9.12 12.82
N VAL A 175 -8.55 10.44 12.58
CA VAL A 175 -7.69 11.34 13.37
C VAL A 175 -8.12 11.34 14.83
N PHE A 176 -9.41 11.49 15.12
CA PHE A 176 -9.92 11.43 16.49
C PHE A 176 -9.69 10.07 17.13
N ALA A 177 -9.95 8.97 16.43
CA ALA A 177 -9.73 7.62 16.95
C ALA A 177 -8.26 7.42 17.36
N ARG A 178 -7.30 7.94 16.58
CA ARG A 178 -5.86 7.89 16.93
C ARG A 178 -5.52 8.65 18.20
N GLU A 179 -6.16 9.80 18.46
CA GLU A 179 -5.99 10.53 19.72
C GLU A 179 -6.63 9.77 20.88
N TYR A 180 -7.87 9.28 20.73
CA TYR A 180 -8.56 8.51 21.77
C TYR A 180 -7.83 7.23 22.18
N ILE A 181 -7.16 6.55 21.24
CA ILE A 181 -6.37 5.35 21.54
C ILE A 181 -5.26 5.64 22.56
N LYS A 182 -4.68 6.85 22.58
CA LYS A 182 -3.62 7.21 23.54
C LYS A 182 -4.13 7.26 24.98
N ASP A 183 -5.39 7.65 25.16
CA ASP A 183 -6.03 7.77 26.47
C ASP A 183 -6.72 6.46 26.92
N LEU A 184 -6.77 5.46 26.05
CA LEU A 184 -7.42 4.18 26.32
C LEU A 184 -6.63 3.37 27.35
N LYS A 185 -7.12 3.29 28.58
CA LYS A 185 -6.65 2.32 29.58
C LYS A 185 -7.44 1.02 29.44
N LEU A 186 -6.80 -0.01 28.89
CA LEU A 186 -7.37 -1.35 28.89
C LEU A 186 -7.54 -1.81 30.35
N ALA A 187 -8.77 -2.18 30.71
CA ALA A 187 -9.02 -2.86 31.98
C ALA A 187 -8.30 -4.23 31.96
N PRO A 188 -7.78 -4.69 33.12
CA PRO A 188 -7.00 -5.92 33.20
C PRO A 188 -7.80 -7.18 32.83
#